data_AF-A0A9N9K6C2-F1
#
_entry.id   AF-A0A9N9K6C2-F1
#
_cell.length_a   1.000
_cell.length_b   1.000
_cell.length_c   1.000
_cell.angle_alpha   90.00
_cell.angle_beta   90.00
_cell.angle_gamma   90.00
#
_symmetry.space_group_name_H-M   'P 1'
#
loop_
_entity.id
_entity.type
_entity.pdbx_description
1 polymer ?
#
loop_
_entity_poly.entity_id
_entity_poly.type
_entity_poly.pdbx_seq_one_letter_code
_entity_poly.pdbx_strand_id
1 'polypeptide(L)' 'IDYAKQTSNRASARKYDIDYAMVKRWYKKEEKFKTARALSRQVGSGQKAAYPLAEDALKGWIDELRSEGIAVLPSA' A
#
# COMPACT_ATOMS: atom_id res chain seq x y z
N ILE A 1 -0.43 8.07 -13.77
CA ILE A 1 -0.69 9.53 -13.72
C ILE A 1 -0.20 10.21 -14.99
N ASP A 2 0.94 9.77 -15.55
CA ASP A 2 1.56 10.38 -16.73
C ASP A 2 0.65 10.42 -17.97
N TYR A 3 -0.16 9.38 -18.20
CA TYR A 3 -1.13 9.39 -19.30
C TYR A 3 -2.18 10.51 -19.16
N ALA A 4 -2.63 10.80 -17.94
CA ALA A 4 -3.58 11.89 -17.67
C ALA A 4 -2.94 13.28 -17.86
N LYS A 5 -1.62 13.41 -17.63
CA LYS A 5 -0.84 14.63 -17.92
C LYS A 5 -0.71 14.91 -19.41
N GLN A 6 -0.53 13.85 -20.20
CA GLN A 6 -0.36 13.96 -21.65
C GLN A 6 -1.69 14.18 -22.39
N THR A 7 -2.80 13.79 -21.79
CA THR A 7 -4.13 13.85 -22.43
C THR A 7 -5.13 14.62 -21.57
N SER A 8 -5.94 13.90 -20.79
CA SER A 8 -6.82 14.47 -19.77
C SER A 8 -7.20 13.40 -18.75
N ASN A 9 -7.63 13.83 -17.56
CA ASN A 9 -8.17 12.92 -16.54
C ASN A 9 -9.34 12.07 -17.06
N ARG A 10 -10.17 12.62 -17.97
CA ARG A 10 -11.35 11.93 -18.52
C ARG A 10 -10.96 10.90 -19.58
N ALA A 11 -9.96 11.21 -20.42
CA ALA A 11 -9.39 10.25 -21.35
C ALA A 11 -8.69 9.09 -20.60
N SER A 12 -7.96 9.41 -19.52
CA SER A 12 -7.34 8.40 -18.66
C SER A 12 -8.37 7.49 -17.97
N ALA A 13 -9.43 8.07 -17.42
CA ALA A 13 -10.52 7.32 -16.78
C ALA A 13 -11.13 6.29 -17.76
N ARG A 14 -11.45 6.73 -18.98
CA ARG A 14 -11.98 5.87 -20.05
C ARG A 14 -10.98 4.79 -20.48
N LYS A 15 -9.71 5.13 -20.62
CA LYS A 15 -8.67 4.19 -21.09
C LYS A 15 -8.44 3.04 -20.11
N TYR A 16 -8.45 3.32 -18.81
CA TYR A 16 -8.13 2.33 -17.78
C TYR A 16 -9.37 1.75 -17.09
N ASP A 17 -10.56 2.17 -17.49
CA ASP A 17 -11.82 1.82 -16.83
C ASP A 17 -11.81 2.10 -15.32
N ILE A 18 -11.32 3.29 -14.97
CA ILE A 18 -11.22 3.77 -13.58
C ILE A 18 -12.08 5.02 -13.44
N ASP A 19 -12.74 5.17 -12.29
CA ASP A 19 -13.48 6.39 -11.97
C ASP A 19 -12.61 7.66 -12.13
N TYR A 20 -13.17 8.65 -12.84
CA TYR A 20 -12.57 9.95 -13.05
C TYR A 20 -12.19 10.63 -11.74
N ALA A 21 -13.03 10.51 -10.69
CA ALA A 21 -12.72 11.15 -9.42
C ALA A 21 -11.46 10.55 -8.79
N MET A 22 -11.22 9.25 -8.98
CA MET A 22 -10.00 8.58 -8.53
C MET A 22 -8.76 9.10 -9.26
N VAL A 23 -8.80 9.19 -10.60
CA VAL A 23 -7.71 9.73 -11.41
C VAL A 23 -7.36 11.16 -10.98
N LYS A 24 -8.38 12.01 -10.76
CA LYS A 24 -8.20 13.38 -10.27
C LYS A 24 -7.58 13.42 -8.87
N ARG A 25 -7.99 12.53 -7.96
CA ARG A 25 -7.41 12.43 -6.60
C ARG A 25 -5.94 12.03 -6.65
N TRP A 26 -5.58 11.08 -7.51
CA TRP A 26 -4.19 10.66 -7.67
C TRP A 26 -3.32 11.73 -8.29
N TYR A 27 -3.83 12.43 -9.30
CA TYR A 27 -3.16 13.59 -9.88
C TYR A 27 -2.82 14.65 -8.81
N LYS A 28 -3.77 15.00 -7.95
CA LYS A 28 -3.54 15.96 -6.84
C LYS A 28 -2.54 15.47 -5.79
N LYS A 29 -2.40 14.15 -5.61
CA LYS A 29 -1.53 13.53 -4.61
C LYS A 29 -0.18 13.10 -5.19
N GLU A 30 0.10 13.37 -6.46
CA GLU A 30 1.28 12.85 -7.16
C GLU A 30 2.59 13.19 -6.44
N GLU A 31 2.79 14.47 -6.06
CA GLU A 31 4.01 14.89 -5.35
C GLU A 31 4.13 14.24 -3.96
N LYS A 32 3.01 14.02 -3.28
CA LYS A 32 2.96 13.25 -2.03
C LYS A 32 3.34 11.78 -2.25
N PHE A 33 3.01 11.20 -3.40
CA PHE A 33 3.39 9.82 -3.72
C PHE A 33 4.87 9.70 -4.07
N LYS A 34 5.44 10.68 -4.78
CA LYS A 34 6.89 10.70 -5.11
C LYS A 34 7.76 10.86 -3.86
N THR A 35 7.32 11.67 -2.90
CA THR A 35 8.04 11.96 -1.66
C THR A 35 7.71 11.00 -0.51
N ALA A 36 6.77 10.08 -0.71
CA ALA A 36 6.41 9.07 0.29
C ALA A 36 7.60 8.15 0.60
N ARG A 37 7.86 7.95 1.90
CA ARG A 37 8.91 7.04 2.40
C ARG A 37 8.61 5.62 1.93
N ALA A 38 9.64 4.82 1.66
CA ALA A 38 9.46 3.47 1.10
C ALA A 38 8.49 2.58 1.92
N LEU A 39 8.57 2.66 3.25
CA LEU A 39 7.70 1.94 4.19
C LEU A 39 6.23 2.40 4.14
N SER A 40 5.95 3.65 3.73
CA SER A 40 4.58 4.14 3.57
C SER A 40 3.93 3.75 2.25
N ARG A 41 4.68 3.08 1.37
CA ARG A 41 4.16 2.52 0.11
C ARG A 41 3.75 1.06 0.24
N GLN A 42 4.03 0.41 1.37
CA GLN A 42 3.60 -0.96 1.60
C GLN A 42 2.08 -1.04 1.78
N VAL A 43 1.49 -2.11 1.25
CA VAL A 43 0.08 -2.43 1.49
C VAL A 43 -0.15 -2.54 2.99
N GLY A 44 -1.17 -1.86 3.50
CA GLY A 44 -1.49 -1.82 4.93
C GLY A 44 -0.70 -0.79 5.75
N SER A 45 0.23 -0.03 5.14
CA SER A 45 0.98 0.99 5.87
C SER A 45 0.07 2.10 6.42
N GLY A 46 0.22 2.40 7.71
CA GLY A 46 -0.61 3.36 8.43
C GLY A 46 -1.99 2.86 8.83
N GLN A 47 -2.35 1.59 8.53
CA GLN A 47 -3.52 0.96 9.12
C GLN A 47 -3.21 0.60 10.58
N LYS A 48 -4.24 0.74 11.43
CA LYS A 48 -4.17 0.25 12.81
C LYS A 48 -4.36 -1.27 12.79
N ALA A 49 -3.65 -1.96 13.67
CA ALA A 49 -3.89 -3.36 13.99
C ALA A 49 -5.37 -3.58 14.30
N ALA A 50 -5.97 -4.60 13.69
CA ALA A 50 -7.34 -4.99 14.01
C ALA A 50 -7.38 -5.65 15.39
N TYR A 51 -6.32 -6.37 15.76
CA TYR A 51 -6.17 -7.03 17.04
C TYR A 51 -4.80 -6.71 17.65
N PRO A 52 -4.61 -5.53 18.28
CA PRO A 52 -3.31 -5.06 18.70
C PRO A 52 -2.52 -6.07 19.56
N LEU A 53 -3.17 -6.63 20.59
CA LEU A 53 -2.53 -7.59 21.49
C LEU A 53 -2.18 -8.91 20.81
N ALA A 54 -3.06 -9.40 19.93
CA ALA A 54 -2.84 -10.66 19.24
C ALA A 54 -1.75 -10.53 18.16
N GLU A 55 -1.73 -9.41 17.43
CA GLU A 55 -0.70 -9.10 16.43
C GLU A 55 0.67 -8.91 17.08
N ASP A 56 0.75 -8.25 18.24
CA ASP A 56 2.00 -8.11 19.01
C ASP A 56 2.51 -9.45 19.54
N ALA A 57 1.62 -10.29 20.10
CA ALA A 57 1.99 -11.62 20.56
C ALA A 57 2.46 -12.52 19.41
N LEU A 58 1.76 -12.48 18.27
CA LEU A 58 2.13 -13.22 17.07
C LEU A 58 3.49 -12.77 16.53
N LYS A 59 3.76 -11.46 16.52
CA LYS A 59 5.05 -10.92 16.11
C LYS A 59 6.18 -11.45 16.99
N GLY A 60 6.02 -11.43 18.32
CA GLY A 60 7.00 -11.99 19.25
C GLY A 60 7.30 -13.46 18.95
N TRP A 61 6.27 -14.27 18.76
CA TRP A 61 6.41 -15.68 18.40
C TRP A 61 7.14 -15.92 17.07
N ILE A 62 6.86 -15.10 16.05
CA ILE A 62 7.56 -15.18 14.76
C ILE A 62 9.04 -14.81 14.91
N ASP A 63 9.34 -13.78 15.71
CA ASP A 63 10.71 -13.32 15.93
C ASP A 63 11.54 -14.38 16.69
N GLU A 64 10.94 -15.07 17.66
CA GLU A 64 11.55 -16.23 18.35
C GLU A 64 11.89 -17.35 17.36
N LEU A 65 10.92 -17.80 16.56
CA LEU A 65 11.15 -18.85 15.56
C LEU A 65 12.23 -18.49 14.54
N ARG A 66 12.26 -17.23 14.09
CA ARG A 66 13.30 -16.75 13.17
C ARG A 66 14.69 -16.72 13.82
N SER A 67 14.76 -16.43 15.12
CA SER A 67 16.02 -16.49 15.87
C SER A 67 16.58 -17.91 15.95
N GLU A 68 15.71 -18.91 15.96
CA GLU A 68 16.05 -20.35 15.90
C GLU A 68 16.33 -20.84 14.46
N GLY A 69 16.25 -19.97 13.46
CA GLY A 69 16.45 -20.31 12.05
C GLY A 69 15.24 -20.97 11.38
N ILE A 70 14.07 -20.94 12.02
CA ILE A 70 12.83 -21.51 11.49
C ILE A 70 12.09 -20.44 10.66
N ALA A 71 11.87 -20.75 9.37
CA ALA A 71 11.11 -19.87 8.48
C ALA A 71 9.60 -20.05 8.71
N VAL A 72 8.92 -18.97 9.09
CA VAL A 72 7.45 -18.92 9.20
C VAL A 72 6.86 -18.36 7.91
N LEU A 73 6.05 -19.16 7.21
CA LEU A 73 5.34 -18.78 6.00
C LEU A 73 3.83 -18.70 6.28
N PRO A 74 3.11 -17.72 5.72
CA PRO A 74 1.67 -17.72 5.77
C PRO A 74 1.11 -18.93 5.01
N SER A 75 0.05 -19.54 5.54
CA SER A 75 -0.76 -20.50 4.79
C SER A 75 -1.30 -19.83 3.53
N ALA A 76 -1.18 -20.53 2.40
CA ALA A 76 -1.84 -20.14 1.15
C ALA A 76 -3.36 -20.26 1.25
#